data_AF-A0A327M3B3-F1
#
_entry.id   AF-A0A327M3B3-F1
#
_cell.length_a   1.000
_cell.length_b   1.000
_cell.length_c   1.000
_cell.angle_alpha   90.00
_cell.angle_beta   90.00
_cell.angle_gamma   90.00
#
_symmetry.space_group_name_H-M   'P 1'
#
loop_
_entity.id
_entity.type
_entity.pdbx_description
1 polymer ?
#
loop_
_entity_poly.entity_id
_entity_poly.type
_entity_poly.pdbx_seq_one_letter_code
_entity_poly.pdbx_strand_id
1 'polypeptide(L)'
;MTDRRARARPPRRAADLRPATTIIPVGARLARLVRSAYPDVLGVGPGPSRFSDPMLDRGRPPRWLPLYLGQSFTLCLQEALLRDRAVAAPPGPFLVAEAELALWDWAEIEVTRPLRLVDLRGAALARSRVPTDVVGAAEHRLARAWAAAFHWHPSGLDGIAFPSSMLCLHGSVA
;
A
#
# COMPACT_ATOMS: atom_id res chain seq x y z
N MET A 1 3.62 35.64 -2.24
CA MET A 1 4.00 34.65 -3.27
C MET A 1 3.44 33.31 -2.84
N THR A 2 2.17 33.05 -3.15
CA THR A 2 1.39 31.92 -2.64
C THR A 2 1.81 30.64 -3.37
N ASP A 3 2.46 29.72 -2.66
CA ASP A 3 2.94 28.45 -3.20
C ASP A 3 1.75 27.58 -3.62
N ARG A 4 1.43 27.65 -4.91
CA ARG A 4 0.41 26.85 -5.58
C ARG A 4 0.99 25.49 -5.96
N ARG A 5 1.64 24.79 -5.01
CA ARG A 5 1.80 23.33 -5.08
C ARG A 5 0.42 22.71 -4.90
N ALA A 6 -0.41 22.86 -5.91
CA ALA A 6 -1.71 22.24 -5.99
C ALA A 6 -1.51 20.75 -5.76
N ARG A 7 -2.29 20.19 -4.82
CA ARG A 7 -2.50 18.76 -4.61
C ARG A 7 -2.94 18.13 -5.94
N ALA A 8 -1.98 17.84 -6.81
CA ALA A 8 -2.25 17.46 -8.19
C ALA A 8 -2.98 16.12 -8.16
N ARG A 9 -4.26 16.16 -8.53
CA ARG A 9 -5.05 14.96 -8.76
C ARG A 9 -4.44 14.20 -9.93
N PRO A 10 -4.61 12.86 -9.99
CA PRO A 10 -4.23 12.12 -11.18
C PRO A 10 -4.96 12.68 -12.42
N PRO A 11 -4.39 12.52 -13.62
CA PRO A 11 -5.04 12.92 -14.86
C PRO A 11 -6.39 12.22 -15.01
N ARG A 12 -7.31 12.87 -15.73
CA ARG A 12 -8.67 12.34 -15.92
C ARG A 12 -8.68 10.98 -16.61
N ARG A 13 -7.74 10.74 -17.53
CA ARG A 13 -7.56 9.46 -18.20
C ARG A 13 -6.35 8.76 -17.60
N ALA A 14 -6.56 7.55 -17.09
CA ALA A 14 -5.47 6.72 -16.59
C ALA A 14 -4.39 6.49 -17.67
N ALA A 15 -4.79 6.37 -18.94
CA ALA A 15 -3.90 6.20 -20.08
C ALA A 15 -2.90 7.36 -20.30
N ASP A 16 -3.09 8.51 -19.67
CA ASP A 16 -2.17 9.65 -19.77
C ASP A 16 -1.01 9.54 -18.76
N LEU A 17 -1.10 8.61 -17.79
CA LEU A 17 -0.03 8.36 -16.83
C LEU A 17 1.14 7.63 -17.51
N ARG A 18 2.35 7.98 -17.09
CA ARG A 18 3.59 7.28 -17.45
C ARG A 18 4.36 6.98 -16.16
N PRO A 19 3.85 6.08 -15.30
CA PRO A 19 4.51 5.77 -14.05
C PRO A 19 5.83 5.04 -14.31
N ALA A 20 6.84 5.31 -13.50
CA ALA A 20 7.95 4.39 -13.36
C ALA A 20 7.41 3.04 -12.83
N THR A 21 7.93 1.94 -13.36
CA THR A 21 7.49 0.61 -12.96
C THR A 21 8.67 -0.24 -12.50
N THR A 22 8.37 -1.21 -11.64
CA THR A 22 9.28 -2.25 -11.20
C THR A 22 8.61 -3.62 -11.35
N ILE A 23 9.40 -4.68 -11.40
CA ILE A 23 8.90 -6.06 -11.47
C ILE A 23 9.34 -6.81 -10.23
N ILE A 24 8.41 -7.50 -9.59
CA ILE A 24 8.73 -8.53 -8.60
C ILE A 24 8.81 -9.86 -9.35
N PRO A 25 9.96 -10.54 -9.34
CA PRO A 25 10.15 -11.76 -10.11
C PRO A 25 9.41 -12.94 -9.49
N VAL A 26 9.22 -13.98 -10.29
CA VAL A 26 8.75 -15.30 -9.82
C VAL A 26 9.71 -15.84 -8.77
N GLY A 27 9.18 -16.53 -7.77
CA GLY A 27 9.94 -17.09 -6.65
C GLY A 27 10.36 -16.06 -5.59
N ALA A 28 10.07 -14.77 -5.80
CA ALA A 28 10.20 -13.79 -4.73
C ALA A 28 9.27 -14.15 -3.57
N ARG A 29 9.78 -14.05 -2.34
CA ARG A 29 9.04 -14.32 -1.12
C ARG A 29 8.74 -13.01 -0.42
N LEU A 30 7.47 -12.80 -0.12
CA LEU A 30 6.95 -11.62 0.56
C LEU A 30 6.34 -12.06 1.88
N ALA A 31 6.31 -11.18 2.86
CA ALA A 31 5.68 -11.44 4.14
C ALA A 31 4.35 -10.71 4.26
N ARG A 32 3.44 -11.28 5.05
CA ARG A 32 2.23 -10.60 5.51
C ARG A 32 2.01 -10.91 6.98
N LEU A 33 1.72 -9.86 7.75
CA LEU A 33 1.18 -10.00 9.10
C LEU A 33 -0.35 -9.86 9.03
N VAL A 34 -1.08 -10.79 9.63
CA VAL A 34 -2.54 -10.80 9.67
C VAL A 34 -3.01 -11.00 11.09
N ARG A 35 -4.19 -10.48 11.44
CA ARG A 35 -4.77 -10.82 12.74
C ARG A 35 -5.25 -12.26 12.69
N SER A 36 -5.01 -13.03 13.75
CA SER A 36 -5.41 -14.44 13.83
C SER A 36 -6.92 -14.68 13.69
N ALA A 37 -7.73 -13.64 13.93
CA ALA A 37 -9.16 -13.67 13.66
C ALA A 37 -9.52 -13.72 12.16
N TYR A 38 -8.56 -13.49 11.26
CA TYR A 38 -8.73 -13.47 9.81
C TYR A 38 -7.79 -14.51 9.16
N PRO A 39 -8.20 -15.79 9.07
CA PRO A 39 -7.32 -16.88 8.65
C PRO A 39 -6.98 -16.86 7.15
N ASP A 40 -7.74 -16.14 6.33
CA ASP A 40 -7.40 -15.97 4.91
C ASP A 40 -6.26 -14.95 4.75
N VAL A 41 -5.05 -15.49 4.64
CA VAL A 41 -3.79 -14.72 4.47
C VAL A 41 -3.67 -14.01 3.12
N LEU A 42 -4.56 -14.28 2.15
CA LEU A 42 -4.65 -13.53 0.89
C LEU A 42 -5.90 -12.65 0.83
N GLY A 43 -6.81 -12.80 1.79
CA GLY A 43 -8.04 -12.03 1.92
C GLY A 43 -7.81 -10.56 2.21
N VAL A 44 -8.82 -9.74 1.94
CA VAL A 44 -8.78 -8.28 2.07
C VAL A 44 -9.91 -7.80 2.97
N GLY A 45 -9.61 -6.86 3.88
CA GLY A 45 -10.59 -6.30 4.81
C GLY A 45 -11.36 -5.11 4.21
N PRO A 46 -12.60 -4.83 4.65
CA PRO A 46 -13.44 -3.78 4.07
C PRO A 46 -13.04 -2.35 4.48
N GLY A 47 -12.11 -2.20 5.42
CA GLY A 47 -11.71 -0.90 5.95
C GLY A 47 -10.94 -0.05 4.94
N PRO A 48 -11.18 1.28 4.89
CA PRO A 48 -10.42 2.16 4.02
C PRO A 48 -8.94 2.18 4.43
N SER A 49 -8.07 2.03 3.46
CA SER A 49 -6.61 2.13 3.64
C SER A 49 -6.04 3.17 2.67
N ARG A 50 -4.72 3.30 2.64
CA ARG A 50 -4.02 4.31 1.82
C ARG A 50 -4.34 4.20 0.33
N PHE A 51 -4.32 2.97 -0.18
CA PHE A 51 -4.48 2.69 -1.61
C PHE A 51 -5.77 1.92 -1.94
N SER A 52 -6.77 1.94 -1.03
CA SER A 52 -8.07 1.32 -1.29
C SER A 52 -8.92 2.13 -2.27
N ASP A 53 -9.98 1.51 -2.81
CA ASP A 53 -10.89 2.20 -3.72
C ASP A 53 -11.50 3.46 -3.06
N PRO A 54 -11.41 4.66 -3.69
CA PRO A 54 -12.06 5.88 -3.20
C PRO A 54 -13.59 5.80 -3.12
N MET A 55 -14.23 4.72 -3.61
CA MET A 55 -15.66 4.47 -3.34
C MET A 55 -15.97 4.33 -1.85
N LEU A 56 -15.01 3.83 -1.05
CA LEU A 56 -15.15 3.75 0.42
C LEU A 56 -15.32 5.13 1.06
N ASP A 57 -14.69 6.18 0.52
CA ASP A 57 -14.88 7.56 0.99
C ASP A 57 -16.31 8.08 0.80
N ARG A 58 -17.07 7.42 -0.06
CA ARG A 58 -18.46 7.76 -0.40
C ARG A 58 -19.48 6.81 0.24
N GLY A 59 -19.04 5.94 1.15
CA GLY A 59 -19.89 4.92 1.76
C GLY A 59 -20.45 3.91 0.76
N ARG A 60 -19.75 3.68 -0.36
CA ARG A 60 -20.16 2.70 -1.38
C ARG A 60 -19.26 1.47 -1.35
N PRO A 61 -19.75 0.31 -1.83
CA PRO A 61 -18.93 -0.89 -1.97
C PRO A 61 -17.66 -0.62 -2.79
N PRO A 62 -16.49 -1.12 -2.34
CA PRO A 62 -15.26 -1.02 -3.10
C PRO A 62 -15.31 -1.95 -4.33
N ARG A 63 -14.70 -1.53 -5.43
CA ARG A 63 -14.54 -2.35 -6.65
C ARG A 63 -13.27 -3.21 -6.60
N TRP A 64 -12.29 -2.78 -5.81
CA TRP A 64 -11.07 -3.51 -5.50
C TRP A 64 -10.62 -3.14 -4.09
N LEU A 65 -9.86 -4.04 -3.46
CA LEU A 65 -9.25 -3.81 -2.18
C LEU A 65 -7.76 -4.18 -2.23
N PRO A 66 -6.90 -3.42 -1.54
CA PRO A 66 -5.48 -3.64 -1.59
C PRO A 66 -5.04 -4.75 -0.63
N LEU A 67 -4.15 -5.61 -1.10
CA LEU A 67 -3.39 -6.55 -0.30
C LEU A 67 -2.01 -5.97 0.00
N TYR A 68 -1.69 -5.74 1.28
CA TYR A 68 -0.40 -5.20 1.69
C TYR A 68 0.57 -6.32 2.06
N LEU A 69 1.73 -6.32 1.41
CA LEU A 69 2.81 -7.28 1.60
C LEU A 69 4.11 -6.53 1.90
N GLY A 70 4.93 -7.05 2.80
CA GLY A 70 6.27 -6.54 3.06
C GLY A 70 7.35 -7.41 2.42
N GLN A 71 8.53 -6.85 2.23
CA GLN A 71 9.71 -7.63 1.81
C GLN A 71 10.31 -8.48 2.93
N SER A 72 9.89 -8.27 4.18
CA SER A 72 10.33 -9.06 5.34
C SER A 72 9.28 -9.06 6.46
N PHE A 73 9.39 -10.04 7.34
CA PHE A 73 8.58 -10.12 8.56
C PHE A 73 8.77 -8.88 9.45
N THR A 74 10.03 -8.49 9.73
CA THR A 74 10.36 -7.32 10.58
C THR A 74 9.69 -6.05 10.08
N LEU A 75 9.67 -5.86 8.77
CA LEU A 75 9.01 -4.71 8.16
C LEU A 75 7.50 -4.74 8.36
N CYS A 76 6.86 -5.90 8.12
CA CYS A 76 5.42 -6.06 8.35
C CYS A 76 5.06 -5.78 9.81
N LEU A 77 5.88 -6.27 10.74
CA LEU A 77 5.73 -6.04 12.17
C LEU A 77 5.81 -4.55 12.52
N GLN A 78 6.82 -3.85 11.99
CA GLN A 78 6.97 -2.42 12.22
C GLN A 78 5.78 -1.62 11.68
N GLU A 79 5.29 -1.95 10.49
CA GLU A 79 4.16 -1.22 9.88
C GLU A 79 2.82 -1.51 10.55
N ALA A 80 2.59 -2.75 11.00
CA ALA A 80 1.33 -3.15 11.63
C ALA A 80 1.24 -2.77 13.12
N LEU A 81 2.34 -2.90 13.88
CA LEU A 81 2.34 -2.69 15.33
C LEU A 81 2.93 -1.36 15.75
N LEU A 82 3.96 -0.89 15.05
CA LEU A 82 4.80 0.20 15.56
C LEU A 82 4.54 1.54 14.87
N ARG A 83 4.13 1.56 13.59
CA ARG A 83 4.11 2.77 12.78
C ARG A 83 3.50 4.00 13.44
N ASP A 84 2.27 3.88 13.92
CA ASP A 84 1.54 5.00 14.51
C ASP A 84 1.89 5.18 16.01
N ARG A 85 2.26 4.10 16.70
CA ARG A 85 2.54 4.10 18.15
C ARG A 85 3.95 4.57 18.48
N ALA A 86 4.93 4.26 17.64
CA ALA A 86 6.32 4.65 17.82
C ALA A 86 6.52 6.17 17.68
N VAL A 87 5.72 6.84 16.84
CA VAL A 87 5.74 8.31 16.72
C VAL A 87 5.28 8.99 18.02
N ALA A 88 4.34 8.37 18.73
CA ALA A 88 3.81 8.88 20.00
C ALA A 88 4.63 8.43 21.23
N ALA A 89 5.58 7.49 21.06
CA ALA A 89 6.35 6.91 22.14
C ALA A 89 7.62 7.73 22.45
N PRO A 90 8.05 7.78 23.73
CA PRO A 90 9.35 8.31 24.09
C PRO A 90 10.50 7.55 23.40
N PRO A 91 11.67 8.18 23.17
CA PRO A 91 12.85 7.49 22.69
C PRO A 91 13.23 6.31 23.60
N GLY A 92 13.49 5.14 23.02
CA GLY A 92 13.87 3.93 23.74
C GLY A 92 13.22 2.67 23.17
N PRO A 93 13.40 1.51 23.83
CA PRO A 93 12.74 0.27 23.44
C PRO A 93 11.21 0.42 23.47
N PHE A 94 10.54 -0.03 22.40
CA PHE A 94 9.08 -0.10 22.36
C PHE A 94 8.62 -1.46 22.87
N LEU A 95 7.99 -1.49 24.06
CA LEU A 95 7.51 -2.73 24.66
C LEU A 95 6.16 -3.13 24.05
N VAL A 96 6.08 -4.37 23.57
CA VAL A 96 4.85 -4.99 23.07
C VAL A 96 4.49 -6.12 24.02
N ALA A 97 3.23 -6.17 24.47
CA ALA A 97 2.78 -7.25 25.33
C ALA A 97 2.73 -8.58 24.56
N GLU A 98 3.13 -9.67 25.19
CA GLU A 98 3.07 -11.01 24.57
C GLU A 98 1.64 -11.37 24.12
N ALA A 99 0.64 -11.04 24.94
CA ALA A 99 -0.77 -11.21 24.60
C ALA A 99 -1.20 -10.41 23.37
N GLU A 100 -0.53 -9.29 23.06
CA GLU A 100 -0.76 -8.53 21.83
C GLU A 100 -0.17 -9.27 20.63
N LEU A 101 1.06 -9.78 20.75
CA LEU A 101 1.72 -10.57 19.70
C LEU A 101 0.92 -11.83 19.35
N ALA A 102 0.31 -12.47 20.34
CA ALA A 102 -0.54 -13.65 20.16
C ALA A 102 -1.82 -13.39 19.33
N LEU A 103 -2.16 -12.13 19.03
CA LEU A 103 -3.28 -11.78 18.15
C LEU A 103 -2.93 -11.78 16.66
N TRP A 104 -1.66 -12.06 16.34
CA TRP A 104 -1.14 -11.96 14.98
C TRP A 104 -0.55 -13.28 14.52
N ASP A 105 -0.90 -13.64 13.30
CA ASP A 105 -0.22 -14.65 12.51
C ASP A 105 0.60 -13.99 11.42
N TRP A 106 1.55 -14.73 10.88
CA TRP A 106 2.32 -14.31 9.72
C TRP A 106 2.35 -15.40 8.66
N ALA A 107 2.43 -14.95 7.41
CA ALA A 107 2.56 -15.83 6.26
C ALA A 107 3.66 -15.33 5.34
N GLU A 108 4.32 -16.29 4.70
CA GLU A 108 5.18 -16.05 3.56
C GLU A 108 4.42 -16.36 2.28
N ILE A 109 4.47 -15.43 1.34
CA ILE A 109 3.71 -15.45 0.10
C ILE A 109 4.72 -15.49 -1.04
N GLU A 110 4.68 -16.58 -1.79
CA GLU A 110 5.51 -16.75 -2.98
C GLU A 110 4.82 -16.14 -4.21
N VAL A 111 5.60 -15.40 -4.97
CA VAL A 111 5.17 -14.82 -6.24
C VAL A 111 5.25 -15.88 -7.34
N THR A 112 4.09 -16.32 -7.85
CA THR A 112 4.00 -17.40 -8.86
C THR A 112 4.01 -16.89 -10.32
N ARG A 113 3.84 -15.58 -10.52
CA ARG A 113 3.98 -14.89 -11.82
C ARG A 113 4.63 -13.53 -11.62
N PRO A 114 5.35 -12.97 -12.61
CA PRO A 114 5.90 -11.62 -12.47
C PRO A 114 4.82 -10.60 -12.11
N LEU A 115 5.08 -9.77 -11.11
CA LEU A 115 4.16 -8.70 -10.70
C LEU A 115 4.71 -7.36 -11.17
N ARG A 116 3.96 -6.66 -12.01
CA ARG A 116 4.31 -5.34 -12.52
C ARG A 116 3.70 -4.27 -11.63
N LEU A 117 4.55 -3.55 -10.90
CA LEU A 117 4.13 -2.57 -9.92
C LEU A 117 4.51 -1.15 -10.35
N VAL A 118 3.71 -0.17 -9.97
CA VAL A 118 4.11 1.24 -9.99
C VAL A 118 5.18 1.46 -8.93
N ASP A 119 6.33 2.03 -9.30
CA ASP A 119 7.41 2.31 -8.36
C ASP A 119 7.32 3.75 -7.84
N LEU A 120 6.86 3.88 -6.59
CA LEU A 120 6.76 5.14 -5.87
C LEU A 120 7.90 5.32 -4.85
N ARG A 121 8.99 4.56 -4.97
CA ARG A 121 10.13 4.63 -4.04
C ARG A 121 11.20 5.60 -4.55
N GLY A 122 11.80 6.35 -3.63
CA GLY A 122 12.94 7.23 -3.91
C GLY A 122 12.74 8.11 -5.15
N ALA A 123 13.74 8.12 -6.04
CA ALA A 123 13.69 8.92 -7.27
C ALA A 123 12.61 8.46 -8.29
N ALA A 124 12.08 7.24 -8.18
CA ALA A 124 11.04 6.75 -9.10
C ALA A 124 9.71 7.50 -8.94
N LEU A 125 9.42 7.96 -7.71
CA LEU A 125 8.27 8.81 -7.41
C LEU A 125 8.29 10.11 -8.23
N ALA A 126 9.44 10.80 -8.24
CA ALA A 126 9.63 12.04 -8.98
C ALA A 126 9.53 11.82 -10.50
N ARG A 127 10.12 10.73 -11.02
CA ARG A 127 9.99 10.37 -12.45
C ARG A 127 8.55 10.11 -12.86
N SER A 128 7.75 9.56 -11.96
CA SER A 128 6.32 9.28 -12.17
C SER A 128 5.44 10.54 -12.09
N ARG A 129 6.00 11.70 -11.71
CA ARG A 129 5.28 12.97 -11.47
C ARG A 129 4.12 12.82 -10.48
N VAL A 130 4.28 11.93 -9.50
CA VAL A 130 3.31 11.67 -8.44
C VAL A 130 3.66 12.58 -7.25
N PRO A 131 2.69 13.29 -6.65
CA PRO A 131 2.95 14.09 -5.45
C PRO A 131 3.49 13.26 -4.29
N THR A 132 4.44 13.80 -3.52
CA THR A 132 4.99 13.14 -2.33
C THR A 132 3.93 12.79 -1.29
N ASP A 133 2.87 13.59 -1.20
CA ASP A 133 1.74 13.36 -0.30
C ASP A 133 1.00 12.04 -0.58
N VAL A 134 1.09 11.49 -1.79
CA VAL A 134 0.51 10.18 -2.14
C VAL A 134 1.11 9.06 -1.29
N VAL A 135 2.38 9.19 -0.89
CA VAL A 135 3.07 8.21 -0.05
C VAL A 135 3.29 8.70 1.38
N GLY A 136 3.37 10.01 1.60
CA GLY A 136 3.78 10.59 2.88
C GLY A 136 2.66 11.15 3.75
N ALA A 137 1.49 11.51 3.18
CA ALA A 137 0.45 12.17 3.96
C ALA A 137 -0.34 11.19 4.84
N ALA A 138 -0.72 11.66 6.03
CA ALA A 138 -1.67 10.95 6.90
C ALA A 138 -3.08 10.90 6.28
N GLU A 139 -3.48 11.94 5.55
CA GLU A 139 -4.74 11.96 4.81
C GLU A 139 -4.63 11.12 3.52
N HIS A 140 -5.36 10.01 3.47
CA HIS A 140 -5.25 9.03 2.40
C HIS A 140 -6.10 9.32 1.15
N ARG A 141 -6.92 10.37 1.11
CA ARG A 141 -7.82 10.66 -0.02
C ARG A 141 -7.07 10.85 -1.35
N LEU A 142 -5.95 11.56 -1.32
CA LEU A 142 -5.13 11.76 -2.51
C LEU A 142 -4.51 10.43 -2.97
N ALA A 143 -4.00 9.64 -2.04
CA ALA A 143 -3.42 8.32 -2.32
C ALA A 143 -4.43 7.37 -2.94
N ARG A 144 -5.67 7.33 -2.44
CA ARG A 144 -6.77 6.53 -3.02
C ARG A 144 -7.14 6.97 -4.44
N ALA A 145 -7.16 8.28 -4.71
CA ALA A 145 -7.41 8.78 -6.05
C ALA A 145 -6.32 8.31 -7.04
N TRP A 146 -5.06 8.39 -6.64
CA TRP A 146 -3.93 7.92 -7.45
C TRP A 146 -3.92 6.39 -7.61
N ALA A 147 -4.20 5.62 -6.56
CA ALA A 147 -4.37 4.18 -6.64
C ALA A 147 -5.45 3.77 -7.64
N ALA A 148 -6.59 4.46 -7.65
CA ALA A 148 -7.62 4.24 -8.67
C ALA A 148 -7.11 4.48 -10.09
N ALA A 149 -6.34 5.54 -10.31
CA ALA A 149 -5.78 5.82 -11.62
C ALA A 149 -4.74 4.77 -12.07
N PHE A 150 -3.97 4.21 -11.14
CA PHE A 150 -3.05 3.10 -11.44
C PHE A 150 -3.79 1.78 -11.69
N HIS A 151 -4.81 1.47 -10.90
CA HIS A 151 -5.64 0.27 -11.06
C HIS A 151 -6.31 0.24 -12.45
N TRP A 152 -6.86 1.36 -12.89
CA TRP A 152 -7.51 1.47 -14.21
C TRP A 152 -6.54 1.77 -15.36
N HIS A 153 -5.23 1.69 -15.13
CA HIS A 153 -4.25 1.95 -16.16
C HIS A 153 -4.26 0.83 -17.23
N PRO A 154 -4.28 1.16 -18.53
CA PRO A 154 -4.44 0.18 -19.61
C PRO A 154 -3.29 -0.83 -19.70
N SER A 155 -2.14 -0.57 -19.07
CA SER A 155 -1.00 -1.50 -19.05
C SER A 155 -1.13 -2.64 -18.04
N GLY A 156 -2.25 -2.78 -17.34
CA GLY A 156 -2.51 -3.88 -16.40
C GLY A 156 -1.52 -3.92 -15.24
N LEU A 157 -1.44 -2.86 -14.44
CA LEU A 157 -0.53 -2.80 -13.28
C LEU A 157 -1.09 -3.63 -12.12
N ASP A 158 -0.29 -4.53 -11.58
CA ASP A 158 -0.69 -5.44 -10.49
C ASP A 158 -0.80 -4.71 -9.14
N GLY A 159 -0.07 -3.59 -8.98
CA GLY A 159 0.01 -2.93 -7.69
C GLY A 159 0.96 -1.75 -7.65
N ILE A 160 1.34 -1.38 -6.42
CA ILE A 160 2.15 -0.21 -6.09
C ILE A 160 3.26 -0.65 -5.12
N ALA A 161 4.52 -0.39 -5.47
CA ALA A 161 5.66 -0.44 -4.56
C ALA A 161 5.88 0.95 -3.97
N PHE A 162 5.86 1.10 -2.65
CA PHE A 162 5.93 2.41 -1.99
C PHE A 162 6.94 2.42 -0.84
N PRO A 163 7.31 3.60 -0.31
CA PRO A 163 8.25 3.71 0.80
C PRO A 163 7.82 2.88 2.01
N SER A 164 8.79 2.48 2.83
CA SER A 164 8.74 1.35 3.76
C SER A 164 8.85 -0.04 3.11
N SER A 165 9.24 -0.18 1.83
CA SER A 165 9.38 -1.50 1.18
C SER A 165 8.11 -2.36 1.19
N MET A 166 6.95 -1.74 1.39
CA MET A 166 5.65 -2.39 1.27
C MET A 166 5.18 -2.37 -0.18
N LEU A 167 4.46 -3.42 -0.52
CA LEU A 167 3.78 -3.63 -1.78
C LEU A 167 2.29 -3.65 -1.52
N CYS A 168 1.52 -3.00 -2.38
CA CYS A 168 0.07 -3.02 -2.37
C CYS A 168 -0.39 -3.65 -3.68
N LEU A 169 -0.99 -4.84 -3.63
CA LEU A 169 -1.57 -5.51 -4.80
C LEU A 169 -3.07 -5.19 -4.90
N HIS A 170 -3.57 -4.97 -6.11
CA HIS A 170 -5.00 -4.78 -6.32
C HIS A 170 -5.72 -6.13 -6.29
N GLY A 171 -6.41 -6.44 -5.19
CA GLY A 171 -7.30 -7.59 -5.10
C GLY A 171 -8.68 -7.25 -5.67
N SER A 172 -9.26 -8.18 -6.43
CA SER A 172 -10.67 -8.09 -6.85
C SER A 172 -11.57 -8.40 -5.65
N VAL A 173 -12.68 -7.68 -5.52
CA VAL A 173 -13.73 -8.03 -4.55
C VAL A 173 -14.60 -9.08 -5.23
N ALA A 174 -14.68 -10.28 -4.65
CA ALA A 174 -15.61 -11.32 -5.10
C ALA A 174 -17.07 -10.89 -4.85
#